data_AF-A0A1N7H292-F1
#
_entry.id   AF-A0A1N7H292-F1
#
_cell.length_a   1.000
_cell.length_b   1.000
_cell.length_c   1.000
_cell.angle_alpha   90.00
_cell.angle_beta   90.00
_cell.angle_gamma   90.00
#
_symmetry.space_group_name_H-M   'P 1'
#
loop_
_entity.id
_entity.type
_entity.pdbx_description
1 polymer ?
#
loop_
_entity_poly.entity_id
_entity_poly.type
_entity_poly.pdbx_seq_one_letter_code
_entity_poly.pdbx_strand_id
1 'polypeptide(L)'
;MAVEGEDSEQAETEENDTEDIAPPVKPTSLKRFVKQHSDLNAGGDAVDELQHHLEFVAERIWLEASKHAEDDGRKTVKERDVQHAIDQFTEPHDLIKKTTEQLDWMKRNLDRQVEQSIVYAEDRYDD
;
A
#
# COMPACT_ATOMS: atom_id res chain seq x y z
N MET A 1 -51.55 0.99 49.69
CA MET A 1 -51.30 1.58 48.36
C MET A 1 -49.85 1.31 48.03
N ALA A 2 -49.62 0.67 46.88
CA ALA A 2 -48.33 0.50 46.21
C ALA A 2 -47.63 1.88 46.00
N VAL A 3 -46.33 2.01 45.73
CA VAL A 3 -45.59 1.45 44.58
C VAL A 3 -44.08 1.47 44.90
N GLU A 4 -43.43 0.34 44.60
CA GLU A 4 -41.98 0.13 44.50
C GLU A 4 -41.40 0.88 43.30
N GLY A 5 -40.14 1.29 43.36
CA GLY A 5 -39.47 1.90 42.21
C GLY A 5 -38.01 2.25 42.49
N GLU A 6 -37.19 1.22 42.73
CA GLU A 6 -35.74 1.31 42.58
C GLU A 6 -35.40 1.15 41.09
N ASP A 7 -35.34 2.25 40.33
CA ASP A 7 -34.72 2.23 38.99
C ASP A 7 -33.21 2.37 39.16
N SER A 8 -32.53 1.22 39.27
CA SER A 8 -31.10 1.11 39.04
C SER A 8 -30.87 0.99 37.54
N GLU A 9 -30.53 2.10 36.88
CA GLU A 9 -30.00 2.09 35.53
C GLU A 9 -28.65 1.34 35.53
N GLN A 10 -28.69 0.05 35.21
CA GLN A 10 -27.49 -0.70 34.85
C GLN A 10 -27.11 -0.27 33.43
N ALA A 11 -26.07 0.54 33.33
CA ALA A 11 -25.37 0.77 32.08
C ALA A 11 -24.78 -0.58 31.62
N GLU A 12 -25.41 -1.19 30.62
CA GLU A 12 -24.85 -2.30 29.87
C GLU A 12 -23.60 -1.77 29.16
N THR A 13 -22.43 -1.99 29.77
CA THR A 13 -21.17 -1.99 29.05
C THR A 13 -21.24 -3.12 28.04
N GLU A 14 -21.50 -2.77 26.78
CA GLU A 14 -21.20 -3.61 25.63
C GLU A 14 -19.69 -3.92 25.68
N GLU A 15 -19.36 -5.07 26.27
CA GLU A 15 -18.07 -5.70 26.07
C GLU A 15 -17.98 -6.00 24.58
N ASN A 16 -17.28 -5.11 23.87
CA ASN A 16 -16.91 -5.31 22.49
C ASN A 16 -15.94 -6.49 22.47
N ASP A 17 -16.48 -7.70 22.35
CA ASP A 17 -15.77 -8.93 22.04
C ASP A 17 -15.10 -8.73 20.68
N THR A 18 -13.95 -8.03 20.67
CA THR A 18 -12.95 -8.20 19.63
C THR A 18 -12.51 -9.65 19.74
N GLU A 19 -13.18 -10.52 18.99
CA GLU A 19 -12.71 -11.87 18.72
C GLU A 19 -11.21 -11.77 18.42
N ASP A 20 -10.40 -12.54 19.14
CA ASP A 20 -8.95 -12.62 18.93
C ASP A 20 -8.73 -13.34 17.58
N ILE A 21 -8.95 -12.60 16.49
CA ILE A 21 -8.80 -13.09 15.13
C ILE A 21 -7.30 -13.32 14.94
N ALA A 22 -6.93 -14.60 14.88
CA ALA A 22 -5.55 -14.99 14.63
C ALA A 22 -5.04 -14.28 13.36
N PRO A 23 -3.79 -13.76 13.40
CA PRO A 23 -3.28 -12.98 12.29
C PRO A 23 -3.28 -13.78 10.98
N PRO A 24 -3.70 -13.15 9.86
CA PRO A 24 -3.86 -13.85 8.58
C PRO A 24 -2.52 -14.37 8.03
N VAL A 25 -1.39 -13.76 8.44
CA VAL A 25 -0.05 -14.19 8.07
C VAL A 25 0.72 -14.63 9.31
N LYS A 26 1.16 -15.90 9.34
CA LYS A 26 1.94 -16.44 10.46
C LYS A 26 3.37 -15.87 10.46
N PRO A 27 3.86 -15.29 11.57
CA PRO A 27 5.21 -14.71 11.64
C PRO A 27 6.32 -15.68 11.23
N THR A 28 6.19 -16.95 11.60
CA THR A 28 7.18 -18.00 11.26
C THR A 28 7.25 -18.29 9.76
N SER A 29 6.13 -18.22 9.07
CA SER A 29 6.05 -18.43 7.62
C SER A 29 6.63 -17.23 6.88
N LEU A 30 6.27 -16.02 7.33
CA LEU A 30 6.81 -14.76 6.80
C LEU A 30 8.33 -14.66 6.99
N LYS A 31 8.83 -15.01 8.18
CA LYS A 31 10.27 -15.08 8.46
C LYS A 31 11.02 -16.04 7.53
N ARG A 32 10.43 -17.21 7.24
CA ARG A 32 11.01 -18.18 6.32
C ARG A 32 11.00 -17.66 4.89
N PHE A 33 9.92 -17.01 4.48
CA PHE A 33 9.79 -16.39 3.16
C PHE A 33 10.87 -15.33 2.93
N VAL A 34 11.03 -14.36 3.83
CA VAL A 34 12.04 -13.29 3.64
C VAL A 34 13.48 -13.81 3.61
N LYS A 35 13.79 -14.88 4.37
CA LYS A 35 15.11 -15.54 4.33
C LYS A 35 15.42 -16.24 3.01
N GLN A 36 14.43 -16.55 2.18
CA GLN A 36 14.68 -17.10 0.83
C GLN A 36 15.17 -16.02 -0.14
N HIS A 37 14.95 -14.74 0.19
CA HIS A 37 15.28 -13.60 -0.66
C HIS A 37 16.49 -12.79 -0.14
N SER A 38 17.08 -13.18 0.99
CA SER A 38 18.21 -12.49 1.60
C SER A 38 18.97 -13.38 2.58
N ASP A 39 20.30 -13.24 2.60
CA ASP A 39 21.17 -13.90 3.59
C ASP A 39 21.11 -13.24 4.98
N LEU A 40 20.41 -12.11 5.11
CA LEU A 40 20.29 -11.38 6.36
C LEU A 40 19.38 -12.10 7.37
N ASN A 41 19.69 -11.95 8.65
CA ASN A 41 18.81 -12.42 9.71
C ASN A 41 17.62 -11.46 9.87
N ALA A 42 16.42 -12.02 9.83
CA ALA A 42 15.19 -11.30 10.15
C ALA A 42 14.98 -11.22 11.67
N GLY A 43 15.06 -10.01 12.22
CA GLY A 43 14.69 -9.71 13.61
C GLY A 43 13.20 -9.91 13.86
N GLY A 44 12.79 -10.11 15.12
CA GLY A 44 11.37 -10.29 15.49
C GLY A 44 10.54 -9.07 15.09
N ASP A 45 10.91 -7.91 15.62
CA ASP A 45 10.23 -6.63 15.36
C ASP A 45 10.12 -6.29 13.86
N ALA A 46 11.13 -6.65 13.07
CA ALA A 46 11.11 -6.43 11.62
C ALA A 46 10.10 -7.34 10.89
N VAL A 47 9.93 -8.58 11.38
CA VAL A 47 8.92 -9.51 10.85
C VAL A 47 7.52 -9.06 11.27
N ASP A 48 7.38 -8.56 12.50
CA ASP A 48 6.10 -8.06 13.02
C ASP A 48 5.65 -6.81 12.25
N GLU A 49 6.56 -5.86 12.00
CA GLU A 49 6.28 -4.68 11.17
C GLU A 49 5.87 -5.07 9.74
N LEU A 50 6.58 -6.04 9.14
CA LEU A 50 6.24 -6.52 7.81
C LEU A 50 4.86 -7.19 7.79
N GLN A 51 4.52 -7.95 8.83
CA GLN A 51 3.22 -8.58 8.96
C GLN A 51 2.11 -7.51 9.05
N HIS A 52 2.30 -6.49 9.89
CA HIS A 52 1.35 -5.41 10.04
C HIS A 52 1.09 -4.68 8.71
N HIS A 53 2.16 -4.41 7.95
CA HIS A 53 2.03 -3.81 6.63
C HIS A 53 1.32 -4.70 5.61
N LEU A 54 1.58 -6.01 5.61
CA LEU A 54 0.88 -6.96 4.74
C LEU A 54 -0.61 -7.00 5.05
N GLU A 55 -0.98 -6.99 6.32
CA GLU A 55 -2.37 -6.94 6.78
C GLU A 55 -3.05 -5.65 6.31
N PHE A 56 -2.41 -4.50 6.54
CA PHE A 56 -2.92 -3.21 6.09
C PHE A 56 -3.15 -3.15 4.57
N VAL A 57 -2.17 -3.60 3.78
CA VAL A 57 -2.30 -3.60 2.31
C VAL A 57 -3.39 -4.55 1.84
N ALA A 58 -3.48 -5.75 2.43
CA ALA A 58 -4.52 -6.72 2.10
C ALA A 58 -5.92 -6.17 2.40
N GLU A 59 -6.11 -5.50 3.54
CA GLU A 59 -7.35 -4.84 3.90
C GLU A 59 -7.74 -3.76 2.89
N ARG A 60 -6.80 -2.90 2.49
CA ARG A 60 -7.06 -1.82 1.53
C ARG A 60 -7.46 -2.34 0.15
N ILE A 61 -6.74 -3.35 -0.34
CA ILE A 61 -7.08 -4.02 -1.61
C ILE A 61 -8.48 -4.63 -1.52
N TRP A 62 -8.80 -5.30 -0.41
CA TRP A 62 -10.10 -5.95 -0.22
C TRP A 62 -11.24 -4.94 -0.19
N LEU A 63 -11.08 -3.81 0.50
CA LEU A 63 -12.09 -2.75 0.58
C LEU A 63 -12.37 -2.15 -0.81
N GLU A 64 -11.34 -1.86 -1.60
CA GLU A 64 -11.53 -1.31 -2.95
C GLU A 64 -12.15 -2.36 -3.90
N ALA A 65 -11.72 -3.62 -3.83
CA ALA A 65 -12.31 -4.70 -4.60
C ALA A 65 -13.79 -4.93 -4.24
N SER A 66 -14.13 -4.80 -2.95
CA SER A 66 -15.51 -4.91 -2.46
C SER A 66 -16.38 -3.78 -3.01
N LYS A 67 -15.88 -2.54 -2.95
CA LYS A 67 -16.55 -1.38 -3.53
C LYS A 67 -16.77 -1.55 -5.04
N HIS A 68 -15.76 -2.01 -5.79
CA HIS A 68 -15.91 -2.27 -7.22
C HIS A 68 -16.96 -3.36 -7.52
N ALA A 69 -17.06 -4.39 -6.68
CA ALA A 69 -18.11 -5.39 -6.81
C ALA A 69 -19.51 -4.84 -6.48
N GLU A 70 -19.62 -3.97 -5.48
CA GLU A 70 -20.86 -3.30 -5.08
C GLU A 70 -21.36 -2.32 -6.16
N ASP A 71 -20.45 -1.54 -6.75
CA ASP A 71 -20.76 -0.63 -7.87
C ASP A 71 -21.31 -1.39 -9.09
N ASP A 72 -20.86 -2.64 -9.29
CA ASP A 72 -21.37 -3.60 -10.28
C ASP A 72 -22.69 -4.30 -9.87
N GLY A 73 -23.24 -3.99 -8.69
CA GLY A 73 -24.45 -4.61 -8.14
C GLY A 73 -24.26 -6.08 -7.70
N ARG A 74 -23.02 -6.50 -7.45
CA ARG A 74 -22.69 -7.88 -7.04
C ARG A 74 -22.42 -7.96 -5.54
N LYS A 75 -22.84 -9.08 -4.95
CA LYS A 75 -22.54 -9.43 -3.55
C LYS A 75 -21.27 -10.28 -3.37
N THR A 76 -20.55 -10.52 -4.46
CA THR A 76 -19.39 -11.40 -4.48
C THR A 76 -18.26 -10.72 -5.23
N VAL A 77 -17.17 -10.49 -4.50
CA VAL A 77 -15.89 -10.05 -5.06
C VAL A 77 -15.32 -11.17 -5.92
N LYS A 78 -14.92 -10.83 -7.14
CA LYS A 78 -14.28 -11.72 -8.09
C LYS A 78 -12.81 -11.35 -8.23
N GLU A 79 -12.01 -12.27 -8.76
CA GLU A 79 -10.58 -12.06 -9.03
C GLU A 79 -10.30 -10.74 -9.78
N ARG A 80 -11.11 -10.41 -10.79
CA ARG A 80 -10.98 -9.16 -11.54
C ARG A 80 -11.10 -7.89 -10.69
N ASP A 81 -11.87 -7.94 -9.60
CA ASP A 81 -12.07 -6.79 -8.71
C ASP A 81 -10.83 -6.59 -7.84
N VAL A 82 -10.24 -7.70 -7.38
CA VAL A 82 -8.97 -7.70 -6.64
C VAL A 82 -7.84 -7.22 -7.54
N GLN A 83 -7.77 -7.70 -8.78
CA GLN A 83 -6.76 -7.23 -9.73
C GLN A 83 -6.94 -5.74 -10.04
N HIS A 84 -8.18 -5.28 -10.24
CA HIS A 84 -8.47 -3.86 -10.44
C HIS A 84 -8.00 -3.00 -9.24
N ALA A 85 -8.25 -3.45 -8.02
CA ALA A 85 -7.80 -2.77 -6.81
C ALA A 85 -6.26 -2.75 -6.69
N ILE A 86 -5.58 -3.85 -7.06
CA ILE A 86 -4.11 -3.89 -7.12
C ILE A 86 -3.59 -2.89 -8.14
N ASP A 87 -4.17 -2.86 -9.35
CA ASP A 87 -3.76 -1.96 -10.42
C ASP A 87 -3.92 -0.49 -9.98
N GLN A 88 -5.06 -0.13 -9.36
CA GLN A 88 -5.29 1.19 -8.78
C GLN A 88 -4.26 1.56 -7.71
N PHE A 89 -3.83 0.57 -6.90
CA PHE A 89 -2.83 0.78 -5.86
C PHE A 89 -1.42 1.00 -6.44
N THR A 90 -1.05 0.30 -7.51
CA THR A 90 0.31 0.35 -8.07
C THR A 90 0.50 1.36 -9.21
N GLU A 91 -0.54 1.64 -10.00
CA GLU A 91 -0.48 2.48 -11.19
C GLU A 91 0.09 3.89 -10.94
N PRO A 92 -0.28 4.61 -9.86
CA PRO A 92 0.27 5.94 -9.59
C PRO A 92 1.80 5.91 -9.44
N HIS A 93 2.33 4.89 -8.76
CA HIS A 93 3.77 4.72 -8.55
C HIS A 93 4.49 4.40 -9.86
N ASP A 94 3.92 3.53 -10.68
CA ASP A 94 4.46 3.20 -12.00
C ASP A 94 4.47 4.40 -12.95
N LEU A 95 3.43 5.24 -12.90
CA LEU A 95 3.36 6.44 -13.72
C LEU A 95 4.41 7.47 -13.31
N ILE A 96 4.61 7.70 -12.01
CA ILE A 96 5.64 8.59 -11.48
C ILE A 96 7.03 8.11 -11.93
N LYS A 97 7.30 6.81 -11.80
CA LYS A 97 8.57 6.22 -12.22
C LYS A 97 8.82 6.43 -13.71
N LYS A 98 7.85 6.08 -14.56
CA LYS A 98 7.96 6.29 -16.03
C LYS A 98 8.16 7.76 -16.40
N THR A 99 7.45 8.66 -15.74
CA THR A 99 7.57 10.11 -15.98
C THR A 99 8.97 10.62 -15.61
N THR A 100 9.53 10.12 -14.51
CA THR A 100 10.88 10.48 -14.06
C THR A 100 11.94 10.02 -15.08
N GLU A 101 11.82 8.78 -15.58
CA GLU A 101 12.70 8.25 -16.64
C GLU A 101 12.61 9.07 -17.93
N GLN A 102 11.41 9.52 -18.31
CA GLN A 102 11.20 10.41 -19.46
C GLN A 102 11.85 11.78 -19.26
N LEU A 103 11.69 12.39 -18.08
CA LEU A 103 12.31 13.68 -17.76
C LEU A 103 13.84 13.60 -17.79
N ASP A 104 14.43 12.51 -17.28
CA ASP A 104 15.86 12.27 -17.36
C ASP A 104 16.35 12.13 -18.80
N TRP A 105 15.58 11.43 -19.64
CA TRP A 105 15.90 11.34 -21.07
C TRP A 105 15.83 12.72 -21.74
N MET A 106 14.79 13.50 -21.46
CA MET A 106 14.63 14.86 -22.00
C MET A 106 15.77 15.78 -21.55
N LYS A 107 16.16 15.73 -20.27
CA LYS A 107 17.31 16.48 -19.74
C LYS A 107 18.58 16.15 -20.51
N ARG A 108 18.93 14.86 -20.64
CA ARG A 108 20.12 14.43 -21.39
C ARG A 108 20.10 14.84 -22.85
N ASN A 109 18.91 14.92 -23.45
CA ASN A 109 18.75 15.38 -24.82
C ASN A 109 18.97 16.90 -24.95
N LEU A 110 18.45 17.68 -23.99
CA LEU A 110 18.68 19.12 -23.92
C LEU A 110 20.16 19.43 -23.67
N ASP A 111 20.82 18.73 -22.74
CA ASP A 111 22.25 18.89 -22.46
C ASP A 111 23.07 18.68 -23.74
N ARG A 112 22.78 17.60 -24.51
CA ARG A 112 23.41 17.36 -25.82
C ARG A 112 23.16 18.47 -26.83
N GLN A 113 21.96 19.06 -26.85
CA GLN A 113 21.66 20.17 -27.76
C GLN A 113 22.38 21.46 -27.36
N VAL A 114 22.57 21.70 -26.06
CA VAL A 114 23.35 22.83 -25.54
C VAL A 114 24.82 22.66 -25.90
N GLU A 115 25.40 21.47 -25.69
CA GLU A 115 26.78 21.14 -26.09
C GLU A 115 27.02 21.34 -27.60
N GLN A 116 26.03 21.02 -28.43
CA GLN A 116 26.11 21.19 -29.88
C GLN A 116 25.76 22.61 -30.35
N SER A 117 25.25 23.46 -29.45
CA SER A 117 24.81 24.80 -29.80
C SER A 117 25.99 25.70 -30.12
N ILE A 118 25.95 26.33 -31.29
CA ILE A 118 26.93 27.34 -31.69
C ILE A 118 26.89 28.60 -30.80
N VAL A 119 25.81 28.80 -30.04
CA VAL A 119 25.58 29.98 -29.19
C VAL A 119 25.98 29.72 -27.73
N TYR A 120 25.82 28.48 -27.25
CA TYR A 120 25.92 28.12 -25.83
C TYR A 120 26.98 27.06 -25.52
N ALA A 121 27.68 26.51 -26.52
CA ALA A 121 28.82 25.62 -26.26
C ALA A 121 29.95 26.40 -25.56
N GLU A 122 30.30 25.98 -24.34
CA GLU A 122 31.19 26.73 -23.43
C GLU A 122 32.67 26.83 -23.90
N ASP A 123 33.07 26.17 -25.00
CA ASP A 123 34.48 26.07 -25.41
C ASP A 123 34.87 26.86 -26.68
N ARG A 124 34.14 27.92 -27.09
CA ARG A 124 34.49 28.67 -28.33
C ARG A 124 35.23 29.99 -28.14
N TYR A 125 35.59 30.39 -26.91
CA TYR A 125 36.20 31.69 -26.64
C TYR A 125 37.42 31.65 -25.70
N ASP A 126 38.17 30.55 -25.68
CA ASP A 126 39.43 30.44 -24.92
C ASP A 126 40.60 29.97 -25.81
N ASP A 127 40.84 30.71 -26.92
CA ASP A 127 42.07 30.64 -27.73
C ASP A 127 42.49 32.05 -28.18
#